data_AF-A0AAD4PEM6-F1
#
_entry.id   AF-A0AAD4PEM6-F1
#
_cell.length_a   1.000
_cell.length_b   1.000
_cell.length_c   1.000
_cell.angle_alpha   90.00
_cell.angle_beta   90.00
_cell.angle_gamma   90.00
#
_symmetry.space_group_name_H-M   'P 1'
#
loop_
_entity.id
_entity.type
_entity.pdbx_description
1 polymer ?
#
loop_
_entity_poly.entity_id
_entity_poly.type
_entity_poly.pdbx_seq_one_letter_code
_entity_poly.pdbx_strand_id
1 'polypeptide(L)'
;MNHKKKEKSNSEQKQFEFCEVCRLNHNRGRRHNYLPSHKNSLSNLLSCFQSKLFDIKFFLKNPMAILPEHAQERLWCIFCNCDILKLDSQFAWSVISSNAVEHLASEEHWKRVKGFMWKYGGGMDRVDLFRIAEADYAKVKEDQGRAMFEVVISA
;
A
#
# COMPACT_ATOMS: atom_id res chain seq x y z
N MET A 1 -32.26 -17.20 58.12
CA MET A 1 -30.94 -16.67 57.71
C MET A 1 -30.70 -17.07 56.26
N ASN A 2 -31.04 -16.20 55.30
CA ASN A 2 -30.90 -16.48 53.87
C ASN A 2 -29.60 -15.87 53.35
N HIS A 3 -28.59 -16.71 53.09
CA HIS A 3 -27.41 -16.30 52.32
C HIS A 3 -27.78 -16.21 50.84
N LYS A 4 -28.19 -15.01 50.40
CA LYS A 4 -28.36 -14.69 48.98
C LYS A 4 -26.97 -14.50 48.37
N LYS A 5 -26.46 -15.55 47.71
CA LYS A 5 -25.20 -15.54 46.96
C LYS A 5 -25.33 -14.54 45.82
N LYS A 6 -24.62 -13.41 45.93
CA LYS A 6 -24.60 -12.34 44.92
C LYS A 6 -23.72 -12.79 43.76
N GLU A 7 -24.34 -13.23 42.67
CA GLU A 7 -23.67 -13.49 41.40
C GLU A 7 -23.03 -12.17 40.92
N LYS A 8 -21.70 -12.09 40.96
CA LYS A 8 -20.94 -11.03 40.28
C LYS A 8 -20.83 -11.41 38.81
N SER A 9 -21.81 -11.03 38.00
CA SER A 9 -21.65 -10.92 36.56
C SER A 9 -20.79 -9.69 36.25
N ASN A 10 -19.48 -9.87 36.20
CA ASN A 10 -18.59 -8.88 35.60
C ASN A 10 -17.79 -9.53 34.47
N SER A 11 -18.49 -10.00 33.44
CA SER A 11 -17.88 -10.23 32.15
C SER A 11 -17.92 -8.90 31.40
N GLU A 12 -16.93 -8.05 31.65
CA GLU A 12 -16.55 -7.01 30.69
C GLU A 12 -16.25 -7.72 29.37
N GLN A 13 -17.24 -7.77 28.48
CA GLN A 13 -17.07 -8.23 27.12
C GLN A 13 -16.11 -7.26 26.43
N LYS A 14 -14.80 -7.48 26.60
CA LYS A 14 -13.79 -6.70 25.87
C LYS A 14 -14.02 -6.95 24.39
N GLN A 15 -14.51 -5.92 23.70
CA GLN A 15 -14.75 -5.97 22.27
C GLN A 15 -13.43 -6.32 21.58
N PHE A 16 -13.43 -7.43 20.84
CA PHE A 16 -12.30 -7.82 20.02
C PHE A 16 -12.33 -6.99 18.74
N GLU A 17 -11.17 -6.47 18.36
CA GLU A 17 -10.98 -5.73 17.11
C GLU A 17 -9.95 -6.47 16.24
N PHE A 18 -10.24 -6.58 14.95
CA PHE A 18 -9.30 -7.16 13.99
C PHE A 18 -8.21 -6.15 13.61
N CYS A 19 -6.95 -6.58 13.66
CA CYS A 19 -5.83 -5.81 13.15
C CYS A 19 -5.39 -6.33 11.79
N GLU A 20 -5.49 -5.50 10.76
CA GLU A 20 -5.11 -5.83 9.37
C GLU A 20 -3.59 -6.10 9.23
N VAL A 21 -2.77 -5.49 10.10
CA VAL A 21 -1.31 -5.68 10.13
C VAL A 21 -0.93 -7.00 10.80
N CYS A 22 -1.53 -7.30 11.96
CA CYS A 22 -1.26 -8.55 12.67
C CYS A 22 -2.01 -9.75 12.07
N ARG A 23 -3.07 -9.50 11.30
CA ARG A 23 -4.04 -10.49 10.82
C ARG A 23 -4.65 -11.32 11.95
N LEU A 24 -4.92 -10.67 13.09
CA LEU A 24 -5.41 -11.29 14.31
C LEU A 24 -6.46 -10.40 14.99
N ASN A 25 -7.37 -11.02 15.73
CA ASN A 25 -8.30 -10.34 16.61
C ASN A 25 -7.63 -10.06 17.97
N HIS A 26 -7.72 -8.83 18.46
CA HIS A 26 -7.13 -8.41 19.73
C HIS A 26 -8.15 -7.65 20.57
N ASN A 27 -8.11 -7.86 21.89
CA ASN A 27 -8.90 -7.10 22.86
C ASN A 27 -8.06 -6.00 23.56
N ARG A 28 -6.92 -5.63 22.96
CA ARG A 28 -5.94 -4.69 23.53
C ARG A 28 -6.07 -3.27 22.95
N GLY A 29 -7.00 -3.05 22.01
CA GLY A 29 -7.13 -1.80 21.26
C GLY A 29 -5.79 -1.37 20.67
N ARG A 30 -5.53 -0.07 20.55
CA ARG A 30 -4.28 0.47 19.98
C ARG A 30 -2.99 0.13 20.74
N ARG A 31 -3.07 -0.36 21.98
CA ARG A 31 -1.86 -0.70 22.77
C ARG A 31 -1.05 -1.84 22.15
N HIS A 32 -1.68 -2.71 21.35
CA HIS A 32 -0.94 -3.77 20.67
C HIS A 32 0.06 -3.25 19.64
N ASN A 33 -0.12 -2.02 19.13
CA ASN A 33 0.81 -1.40 18.17
C ASN A 33 2.24 -1.27 18.71
N TYR A 34 2.41 -1.20 20.04
CA TYR A 34 3.71 -1.07 20.67
C TYR A 34 4.45 -2.41 20.84
N LEU A 35 3.76 -3.53 20.64
CA LEU A 35 4.33 -4.87 20.81
C LEU A 35 5.30 -5.18 19.66
N PRO A 36 6.37 -5.94 19.94
CA PRO A 36 7.39 -6.27 18.94
C PRO A 36 6.82 -7.07 17.77
N SER A 37 5.83 -7.95 18.02
CA SER A 37 5.15 -8.71 16.97
C SER A 37 4.46 -7.81 15.95
N HIS A 38 3.70 -6.82 16.43
CA HIS A 38 3.03 -5.85 15.56
C HIS A 38 4.04 -5.01 14.79
N LYS A 39 5.06 -4.48 15.47
CA LYS A 39 6.12 -3.68 14.84
C LYS A 39 6.82 -4.44 13.71
N ASN A 40 7.12 -5.71 13.93
CA ASN A 40 7.75 -6.56 12.92
C ASN A 40 6.83 -6.81 11.72
N SER A 41 5.56 -7.16 11.98
CA SER A 41 4.57 -7.35 10.91
C SER A 41 4.35 -6.06 10.11
N LEU A 42 4.26 -4.92 10.78
CA LEU A 42 4.12 -3.62 10.14
C LEU A 42 5.34 -3.30 9.27
N SER A 43 6.55 -3.47 9.82
CA SER A 43 7.80 -3.22 9.10
C SER A 43 7.89 -4.07 7.83
N ASN A 44 7.59 -5.37 7.93
CA ASN A 44 7.61 -6.26 6.77
C ASN A 44 6.58 -5.85 5.71
N LEU A 45 5.36 -5.53 6.13
CA LEU A 45 4.29 -5.12 5.24
C LEU A 45 4.61 -3.82 4.50
N LEU A 46 5.17 -2.83 5.21
CA LEU A 46 5.63 -1.59 4.62
C LEU A 46 6.81 -1.79 3.68
N SER A 47 7.81 -2.60 4.07
CA SER A 47 8.99 -2.89 3.24
C SER A 47 8.61 -3.59 1.94
N CYS A 48 7.71 -4.57 1.98
CA CYS A 48 7.23 -5.26 0.79
C CYS A 48 6.53 -4.31 -0.17
N PHE A 49 5.68 -3.42 0.34
CA PHE A 49 5.00 -2.45 -0.51
C PHE A 49 5.97 -1.40 -1.07
N GLN A 50 6.92 -0.93 -0.26
CA GLN A 50 7.95 0.01 -0.71
C GLN A 50 8.82 -0.57 -1.83
N SER A 51 9.24 -1.84 -1.72
CA SER A 51 10.01 -2.50 -2.79
C SER A 51 9.24 -2.50 -4.10
N LYS A 52 7.97 -2.89 -4.08
CA LYS A 52 7.13 -2.90 -5.28
C LYS A 52 6.91 -1.50 -5.87
N LEU A 53 6.76 -0.49 -5.01
CA LEU A 53 6.68 0.91 -5.46
C LEU A 53 7.99 1.40 -6.07
N PHE A 54 9.13 0.96 -5.53
CA PHE A 54 10.43 1.28 -6.10
C PHE A 54 10.55 0.71 -7.51
N ASP A 55 10.14 -0.55 -7.71
CA ASP A 55 10.09 -1.17 -9.04
C ASP A 55 9.22 -0.34 -9.99
N ILE A 56 8.00 0.03 -9.58
CA ILE A 56 7.13 0.91 -10.38
C ILE A 56 7.86 2.21 -10.74
N LYS A 57 8.40 2.93 -9.76
CA LYS A 57 9.13 4.19 -9.99
C LYS A 57 10.33 4.00 -10.92
N PHE A 58 11.02 2.87 -10.84
CA PHE A 58 12.15 2.53 -11.69
C PHE A 58 11.72 2.33 -13.15
N PHE A 59 10.68 1.54 -13.39
CA PHE A 59 10.18 1.29 -14.74
C PHE A 59 9.51 2.53 -15.37
N LEU A 60 8.90 3.40 -14.56
CA LEU A 60 8.40 4.69 -15.03
C LEU A 60 9.51 5.61 -15.53
N LYS A 61 10.73 5.51 -14.96
CA LYS A 61 11.91 6.27 -15.39
C LYS A 61 12.69 5.59 -16.52
N ASN A 62 12.44 4.30 -16.75
CA ASN A 62 13.17 3.48 -17.71
C ASN A 62 12.17 2.64 -18.52
N PRO A 63 11.42 3.26 -19.46
CA PRO A 63 10.34 2.59 -20.17
C PRO A 63 10.81 1.42 -21.07
N MET A 64 12.10 1.39 -21.43
CA MET A 64 12.71 0.30 -22.21
C MET A 64 13.31 -0.83 -21.35
N ALA A 65 13.24 -0.75 -20.02
CA ALA A 65 13.73 -1.81 -19.17
C ALA A 65 12.81 -3.04 -19.28
N ILE A 66 13.38 -4.17 -19.72
CA ILE A 66 12.65 -5.43 -19.84
C ILE A 66 12.27 -5.90 -18.43
N LEU A 67 10.97 -5.92 -18.16
CA LEU A 67 10.42 -6.45 -16.94
C LEU A 67 10.65 -7.98 -16.92
N PRO A 68 11.11 -8.57 -15.81
CA PRO A 68 11.18 -10.03 -15.70
C PRO A 68 9.82 -10.66 -16.03
N GLU A 69 9.81 -11.76 -16.78
CA GLU A 69 8.59 -12.49 -17.20
C GLU A 69 7.68 -12.88 -16.02
N HIS A 70 8.25 -12.93 -14.80
CA HIS A 70 7.57 -13.23 -13.54
C HIS A 70 7.29 -12.01 -12.65
N ALA A 71 7.49 -10.77 -13.11
CA ALA A 71 7.23 -9.57 -12.32
C ALA A 71 5.72 -9.34 -12.21
N GLN A 72 5.17 -10.09 -11.27
CA GLN A 72 3.81 -10.13 -10.76
C GLN A 72 2.81 -9.23 -11.46
N GLU A 73 1.97 -9.92 -12.21
CA GLU A 73 0.80 -9.47 -12.97
C GLU A 73 -0.22 -8.66 -12.16
N ARG A 74 -0.04 -8.53 -10.84
CA ARG A 74 -0.97 -7.91 -9.88
C ARG A 74 -0.24 -7.19 -8.76
N LEU A 75 -0.60 -5.93 -8.54
CA LEU A 75 -0.13 -5.14 -7.40
C LEU A 75 -1.30 -4.78 -6.50
N TRP A 76 -1.22 -5.22 -5.26
CA TRP A 76 -2.21 -4.92 -4.23
C TRP A 76 -1.79 -3.68 -3.44
N CYS A 77 -2.66 -2.67 -3.38
CA CYS A 77 -2.51 -1.56 -2.47
C CYS A 77 -3.02 -1.93 -1.08
N ILE A 78 -2.10 -2.14 -0.14
CA ILE A 78 -2.42 -2.42 1.27
C ILE A 78 -3.18 -1.29 1.97
N PHE A 79 -3.05 -0.05 1.49
CA PHE A 79 -3.67 1.13 2.12
C PHE A 79 -5.11 1.34 1.66
N CYS A 80 -5.37 1.08 0.39
CA CYS A 80 -6.68 1.20 -0.24
C CYS A 80 -7.45 -0.13 -0.27
N ASN A 81 -6.78 -1.25 0.01
CA ASN A 81 -7.33 -2.60 -0.01
C ASN A 81 -7.93 -2.96 -1.39
N CYS A 82 -7.19 -2.65 -2.46
CA CYS A 82 -7.60 -2.89 -3.85
C CYS A 82 -6.41 -3.30 -4.73
N ASP A 83 -6.71 -4.00 -5.83
CA ASP A 83 -5.77 -4.24 -6.92
C ASP A 83 -5.58 -2.96 -7.73
N ILE A 84 -4.32 -2.60 -8.04
CA ILE A 84 -3.99 -1.38 -8.78
C ILE A 84 -3.19 -1.64 -10.06
N LEU A 85 -2.79 -2.89 -10.33
CA LEU A 85 -2.15 -3.32 -11.58
C LEU A 85 -2.77 -4.65 -12.02
N LYS A 86 -3.10 -4.77 -13.32
CA LYS A 86 -3.47 -6.04 -13.96
C LYS A 86 -2.75 -6.12 -15.32
N LEU A 87 -1.56 -6.72 -15.36
CA LEU A 87 -0.75 -6.89 -16.57
C LEU A 87 -1.31 -8.05 -17.41
N ASP A 88 -2.14 -7.75 -18.41
CA ASP A 88 -2.78 -8.77 -19.26
C ASP A 88 -2.19 -8.89 -20.67
N SER A 89 -1.17 -8.09 -21.05
CA SER A 89 -0.57 -8.18 -22.39
C SER A 89 0.81 -7.52 -22.49
N GLN A 90 1.65 -8.05 -23.38
CA GLN A 90 3.02 -7.59 -23.68
C GLN A 90 3.07 -6.12 -24.17
N PHE A 91 1.96 -5.55 -24.64
CA PHE A 91 1.83 -4.15 -25.07
C PHE A 91 1.15 -3.24 -24.05
N ALA A 92 0.69 -3.77 -22.91
CA ALA A 92 -0.20 -3.06 -22.02
C ALA A 92 0.50 -2.18 -20.97
N TRP A 93 1.84 -2.10 -20.97
CA TRP A 93 2.61 -1.35 -19.97
C TRP A 93 2.26 0.14 -19.91
N SER A 94 2.03 0.82 -21.05
CA SER A 94 1.73 2.27 -21.04
C SER A 94 0.36 2.59 -20.44
N VAL A 95 -0.66 1.80 -20.78
CA VAL A 95 -2.04 1.98 -20.29
C VAL A 95 -2.17 1.54 -18.83
N ILE A 96 -1.50 0.45 -18.45
CA ILE A 96 -1.59 -0.10 -17.09
C ILE A 96 -0.80 0.73 -16.08
N SER A 97 0.35 1.28 -16.48
CA SER A 97 1.10 2.23 -15.66
C SER A 97 0.28 3.48 -15.35
N SER A 98 -0.56 3.93 -16.28
CA SER A 98 -1.37 5.14 -16.08
C SER A 98 -2.32 5.00 -14.90
N ASN A 99 -3.11 3.92 -14.82
CA ASN A 99 -4.06 3.70 -13.73
C ASN A 99 -3.39 3.51 -12.37
N ALA A 100 -2.30 2.74 -12.32
CA ALA A 100 -1.56 2.50 -11.08
C ALA A 100 -0.90 3.79 -10.58
N VAL A 101 -0.33 4.58 -11.50
CA VAL A 101 0.30 5.84 -11.15
C VAL A 101 -0.73 6.87 -10.73
N GLU A 102 -1.87 6.97 -11.42
CA GLU A 102 -2.99 7.82 -11.00
C GLU A 102 -3.47 7.47 -9.60
N HIS A 103 -3.64 6.18 -9.30
CA HIS A 103 -3.99 5.73 -7.95
C HIS A 103 -2.94 6.18 -6.91
N LEU A 104 -1.65 5.91 -7.18
CA LEU A 104 -0.55 6.19 -6.25
C LEU A 104 -0.23 7.68 -6.09
N ALA A 105 -0.62 8.50 -7.07
CA ALA A 105 -0.51 9.96 -7.03
C ALA A 105 -1.76 10.64 -6.44
N SER A 106 -2.90 9.92 -6.34
CA SER A 106 -4.16 10.49 -5.89
C SER A 106 -4.13 10.99 -4.44
N GLU A 107 -4.87 12.07 -4.18
CA GLU A 107 -5.08 12.57 -2.81
C GLU A 107 -5.82 11.56 -1.92
N GLU A 108 -6.68 10.74 -2.50
CA GLU A 108 -7.41 9.70 -1.78
C GLU A 108 -6.46 8.65 -1.21
N HIS A 109 -5.53 8.14 -2.04
CA HIS A 109 -4.47 7.25 -1.58
C HIS A 109 -3.64 7.89 -0.48
N TRP A 110 -3.28 9.17 -0.64
CA TRP A 110 -2.51 9.89 0.38
C TRP A 110 -3.23 9.99 1.73
N LYS A 111 -4.54 10.25 1.73
CA LYS A 111 -5.37 10.26 2.95
C LYS A 111 -5.39 8.87 3.59
N ARG A 112 -5.50 7.80 2.79
CA ARG A 112 -5.48 6.41 3.26
C ARG A 112 -4.14 6.03 3.88
N VAL A 113 -3.02 6.39 3.24
CA VAL A 113 -1.66 6.16 3.79
C VAL A 113 -1.50 6.84 5.15
N LYS A 114 -1.83 8.13 5.26
CA LYS A 114 -1.74 8.85 6.55
C LYS A 114 -2.62 8.22 7.62
N GLY A 115 -3.86 7.87 7.27
CA GLY A 115 -4.80 7.20 8.17
C GLY A 115 -4.26 5.85 8.66
N PHE A 116 -3.67 5.07 7.75
CA PHE A 116 -3.04 3.79 8.08
C PHE A 116 -1.86 3.96 9.03
N MET A 117 -0.94 4.89 8.75
CA MET A 117 0.21 5.15 9.62
C MET A 117 -0.21 5.60 11.01
N TRP A 118 -1.24 6.43 11.11
CA TRP A 118 -1.78 6.87 12.39
C TRP A 118 -2.51 5.76 13.16
N LYS A 119 -3.26 4.89 12.46
CA LYS A 119 -4.00 3.77 13.06
C LYS A 119 -3.05 2.67 13.57
N TYR A 120 -2.00 2.36 12.82
CA TYR A 120 -1.12 1.21 13.08
C TYR A 120 0.28 1.55 13.59
N GLY A 121 0.68 2.82 13.63
CA GLY A 121 1.95 3.25 14.23
C GLY A 121 3.17 3.12 13.32
N GLY A 122 3.03 3.48 12.04
CA GLY A 122 4.08 3.32 11.03
C GLY A 122 5.04 4.51 10.84
N GLY A 123 4.95 5.54 11.69
CA GLY A 123 5.79 6.74 11.59
C GLY A 123 5.28 7.72 10.52
N MET A 124 4.94 8.94 10.93
CA MET A 124 4.45 9.97 10.02
C MET A 124 5.57 10.63 9.20
N ASP A 125 6.84 10.37 9.50
CA ASP A 125 7.98 10.86 8.72
C ASP A 125 8.14 10.15 7.38
N ARG A 126 7.58 8.94 7.23
CA ARG A 126 7.81 8.07 6.07
C ARG A 126 6.66 7.98 5.10
N VAL A 127 5.55 8.69 5.35
CA VAL A 127 4.34 8.60 4.53
C VAL A 127 4.64 8.83 3.05
N ASP A 128 5.54 9.76 2.72
CA ASP A 128 5.86 10.15 1.35
C ASP A 128 6.56 9.04 0.54
N LEU A 129 7.18 8.07 1.22
CA LEU A 129 7.78 6.90 0.57
C LEU A 129 6.73 6.03 -0.14
N PHE A 130 5.47 6.11 0.29
CA PHE A 130 4.37 5.25 -0.16
C PHE A 130 3.47 5.89 -1.23
N ARG A 131 3.88 7.02 -1.81
CA ARG A 131 3.18 7.69 -2.91
C ARG A 131 4.10 7.94 -4.09
N ILE A 132 3.50 8.29 -5.23
CA ILE A 132 4.19 8.95 -6.33
C ILE A 132 3.93 10.45 -6.18
N ALA A 133 4.99 11.26 -6.18
CA ALA A 133 4.84 12.70 -6.15
C ALA A 133 4.31 13.17 -7.51
N GLU A 134 3.46 14.20 -7.53
CA GLU A 134 2.90 14.73 -8.77
C GLU A 134 3.99 15.21 -9.74
N ALA A 135 5.13 15.69 -9.22
CA ALA A 135 6.29 16.07 -10.03
C ALA A 135 6.94 14.87 -10.76
N ASP A 136 6.99 13.69 -10.13
CA ASP A 136 7.45 12.47 -10.81
C ASP A 136 6.40 12.02 -11.84
N TYR A 137 5.10 12.17 -11.54
CA TYR A 137 4.01 11.84 -12.48
C TYR A 137 4.00 12.70 -13.75
N ALA A 138 4.17 14.02 -13.60
CA ALA A 138 4.21 14.95 -14.73
C ALA A 138 5.39 14.65 -15.69
N LYS A 139 6.55 14.34 -15.12
CA LYS A 139 7.74 13.94 -15.90
C LYS A 139 7.51 12.65 -16.67
N VAL A 140 6.87 11.67 -16.03
CA VAL A 140 6.53 10.40 -16.70
C VAL A 140 5.62 10.62 -17.89
N LYS A 141 4.61 11.49 -17.78
CA LYS A 141 3.73 11.82 -18.93
C LYS A 141 4.48 12.51 -20.07
N GLU A 142 5.39 13.43 -19.74
CA GLU A 142 6.20 14.13 -20.74
C GLU A 142 7.20 13.19 -21.44
N ASP A 143 7.87 12.33 -20.67
CA ASP A 143 8.87 11.39 -21.16
C ASP A 143 8.23 10.26 -22.00
N GLN A 144 7.05 9.75 -21.60
CA GLN A 144 6.27 8.82 -22.40
C GLN A 144 5.82 9.43 -23.73
N GLY A 145 5.44 10.71 -23.76
CA GLY A 145 5.10 11.41 -25.00
C GLY A 145 6.29 11.55 -25.96
N ARG A 146 7.49 11.74 -25.41
CA ARG A 146 8.74 11.84 -26.17
C ARG A 146 9.19 10.48 -26.70
N ALA A 147 9.15 9.43 -25.88
CA ALA A 147 9.52 8.06 -26.27
C ALA A 147 8.58 7.50 -27.35
N MET A 148 7.27 7.81 -27.28
CA MET A 148 6.33 7.47 -28.37
C MET A 148 6.68 8.16 -29.69
N PHE A 149 7.17 9.40 -29.64
CA PHE A 149 7.56 10.16 -30.82
C PHE A 149 8.83 9.61 -31.48
N GLU A 150 9.85 9.20 -30.72
CA GLU A 150 11.10 8.67 -31.28
C GLU A 150 10.94 7.28 -31.92
N VAL A 151 10.05 6.43 -31.38
CA VAL A 151 9.72 5.13 -31.98
C VAL A 151 8.99 5.31 -33.32
N VAL A 152 8.15 6.34 -33.45
CA VAL A 152 7.41 6.63 -34.70
C VAL A 152 8.31 7.24 -35.78
N ILE A 153 9.38 7.96 -35.42
CA ILE A 153 10.31 8.54 -36.39
C ILE A 153 11.37 7.52 -36.86
N SER A 154 11.56 6.41 -36.12
CA SER A 154 12.55 5.37 -36.43
C SER A 154 11.97 4.13 -37.14
N ALA A 155 10.69 4.15 -37.52
CA ALA A 155 9.98 3.09 -38.24
C ALA A 155 9.56 3.56 -39.64
#